data_AF-A0A3P7QSH5-F1
#
_entry.id   AF-A0A3P7QSH5-F1
#
_cell.length_a   1.000
_cell.length_b   1.000
_cell.length_c   1.000
_cell.angle_alpha   90.00
_cell.angle_beta   90.00
_cell.angle_gamma   90.00
#
_symmetry.space_group_name_H-M   'P 1'
#
loop_
_entity.id
_entity.type
_entity.pdbx_description
1 polymer ?
#
loop_
_entity_poly.entity_id
_entity_poly.type
_entity_poly.pdbx_seq_one_letter_code
_entity_poly.pdbx_strand_id
1 'polypeptide(L)'
;MAYILAKQKPNWEPGTKSGYHAITYGWIVDQIVRRADPQGRSVGQFFKEEVADKYGEVLIVLGIFHLRMPNSIARKVRDNPQWFRLEQDVNTFNDPELHAMEQVAALGITKARDLARLFSLMLEGKFFSKVIWFLILLQLYR
;
A
#
# COMPACT_ATOMS: atom_id res chain seq x y z
N MET A 1 -12.66 -6.24 -7.42
CA MET A 1 -12.48 -4.78 -7.32
C MET A 1 -11.71 -4.18 -8.50
N ALA A 2 -10.53 -4.70 -8.87
CA ALA A 2 -9.72 -4.10 -9.95
C ALA A 2 -10.43 -3.93 -11.31
N TYR A 3 -11.30 -4.87 -11.70
CA TYR A 3 -12.12 -4.73 -12.91
C TYR A 3 -13.05 -3.50 -12.88
N ILE A 4 -13.60 -3.17 -11.70
CA ILE A 4 -14.46 -1.99 -11.51
C ILE A 4 -13.61 -0.72 -11.68
N LEU A 5 -12.44 -0.67 -11.04
CA LEU A 5 -11.51 0.46 -11.15
C LEU A 5 -11.04 0.69 -12.59
N ALA A 6 -10.73 -0.38 -13.33
CA ALA A 6 -10.30 -0.28 -14.73
C ALA A 6 -11.38 0.31 -15.66
N LYS A 7 -12.66 0.19 -15.28
CA LYS A 7 -13.80 0.76 -16.03
C LYS A 7 -14.21 2.14 -15.54
N GLN A 8 -13.66 2.61 -14.44
CA GLN A 8 -14.02 3.89 -13.86
C GLN A 8 -13.44 5.03 -14.71
N LYS A 9 -14.26 6.04 -15.01
CA LYS A 9 -13.75 7.30 -15.57
C LYS A 9 -12.89 8.01 -14.51
N PRO A 10 -11.65 8.45 -14.84
CA PRO A 10 -10.85 9.24 -13.92
C PRO A 10 -11.60 10.48 -13.43
N ASN A 11 -11.46 10.81 -12.14
CA ASN A 11 -12.11 11.98 -11.54
C ASN A 11 -11.58 13.30 -12.12
N TRP A 12 -10.35 13.28 -12.66
CA TRP A 12 -9.69 14.37 -13.36
C TRP A 12 -8.78 13.78 -14.45
N GLU A 13 -8.35 14.62 -15.38
CA GLU A 13 -7.42 14.21 -16.44
C GLU A 13 -6.10 13.69 -15.84
N PRO A 14 -5.63 12.48 -16.20
CA PRO A 14 -4.37 11.95 -15.68
C PRO A 14 -3.19 12.88 -15.89
N GLY A 15 -2.35 13.06 -14.87
CA GLY A 15 -1.18 13.94 -14.92
C GLY A 15 -1.49 15.42 -14.59
N THR A 16 -2.75 15.83 -14.48
CA THR A 16 -3.10 17.24 -14.18
C THR A 16 -3.27 17.52 -12.69
N LYS A 17 -3.64 16.51 -11.89
CA LYS A 17 -3.80 16.60 -10.44
C LYS A 17 -3.37 15.31 -9.77
N SER A 18 -2.95 15.41 -8.51
CA SER A 18 -2.67 14.27 -7.64
C SER A 18 -3.77 14.11 -6.59
N GLY A 19 -4.17 12.87 -6.35
CA GLY A 19 -5.10 12.51 -5.29
C GLY A 19 -4.56 11.26 -4.59
N TYR A 20 -4.68 11.23 -3.27
CA TYR A 20 -4.22 10.08 -2.51
C TYR A 20 -5.19 8.91 -2.65
N HIS A 21 -4.79 7.88 -3.38
CA HIS A 21 -5.55 6.64 -3.58
C HIS A 21 -5.47 5.71 -2.36
N ALA A 22 -6.00 6.15 -1.21
CA ALA A 22 -5.80 5.52 0.09
C ALA A 22 -6.00 4.00 0.12
N ILE A 23 -7.01 3.48 -0.60
CA ILE A 23 -7.31 2.04 -0.68
C ILE A 23 -7.14 1.51 -2.11
N THR A 24 -7.58 2.27 -3.11
CA THR A 24 -7.60 1.80 -4.50
C THR A 24 -6.22 1.59 -5.08
N TYR A 25 -5.20 2.25 -4.53
CA TYR A 25 -3.80 2.04 -4.89
C TYR A 25 -3.37 0.58 -4.77
N GLY A 26 -3.77 -0.11 -3.70
CA GLY A 26 -3.30 -1.48 -3.45
C GLY A 26 -3.77 -2.47 -4.51
N TRP A 27 -5.03 -2.34 -4.98
CA TRP A 27 -5.53 -3.18 -6.08
C TRP A 27 -4.91 -2.83 -7.42
N ILE A 28 -4.57 -1.56 -7.67
CA ILE A 28 -3.90 -1.17 -8.90
C ILE A 28 -2.48 -1.76 -8.93
N VAL A 29 -1.74 -1.64 -7.83
CA VAL A 29 -0.38 -2.20 -7.71
C VAL A 29 -0.38 -3.72 -7.84
N ASP A 30 -1.30 -4.43 -7.15
CA ASP A 30 -1.42 -5.88 -7.29
C ASP A 30 -1.59 -6.31 -8.76
N GLN A 31 -2.43 -5.59 -9.51
CA GLN A 31 -2.67 -5.88 -10.91
C GLN A 31 -1.49 -5.55 -11.83
N ILE A 32 -0.67 -4.57 -11.47
CA ILE A 32 0.59 -4.29 -12.16
C ILE A 32 1.58 -5.43 -11.91
N VAL A 33 1.77 -5.83 -10.64
CA VAL A 33 2.70 -6.91 -10.28
C VAL A 33 2.32 -8.22 -10.95
N ARG A 34 1.05 -8.63 -10.89
CA ARG A 34 0.57 -9.86 -11.55
C ARG A 34 0.80 -9.89 -13.06
N ARG A 35 0.81 -8.74 -13.73
CA ARG A 35 1.06 -8.65 -15.18
C ARG A 35 2.55 -8.56 -15.51
N ALA A 36 3.35 -7.98 -14.62
CA ALA A 36 4.77 -7.78 -14.81
C ALA A 36 5.59 -9.01 -14.38
N ASP A 37 5.15 -9.72 -13.35
CA ASP A 37 5.79 -10.95 -12.88
C ASP A 37 5.49 -12.10 -13.85
N PRO A 38 6.50 -12.76 -14.46
CA PRO A 38 6.28 -13.86 -15.40
C PRO A 38 5.52 -15.05 -14.80
N GLN A 39 5.56 -15.21 -13.48
CA GLN A 39 4.83 -16.26 -12.76
C GLN A 39 3.38 -15.87 -12.44
N GLY A 40 2.99 -14.62 -12.71
CA GLY A 40 1.63 -14.13 -12.46
C GLY A 40 1.27 -14.01 -10.98
N ARG A 41 2.26 -14.01 -10.08
CA ARG A 41 2.03 -14.01 -8.63
C ARG A 41 1.35 -12.72 -8.19
N SER A 42 0.57 -12.83 -7.12
CA SER A 42 0.05 -11.64 -6.43
C SER A 42 1.17 -10.80 -5.87
N VAL A 43 0.88 -9.53 -5.55
CA VAL A 43 1.88 -8.69 -4.87
C VAL A 43 2.28 -9.26 -3.50
N GLY A 44 1.36 -9.86 -2.74
CA GLY A 44 1.66 -10.45 -1.44
C GLY A 44 2.53 -11.69 -1.56
N GLN A 45 2.22 -12.58 -2.51
CA GLN A 45 3.01 -13.77 -2.79
C GLN A 45 4.41 -13.41 -3.31
N PHE A 46 4.49 -12.49 -4.28
CA PHE A 46 5.78 -11.99 -4.79
C PHE A 46 6.62 -11.40 -3.64
N PHE A 47 6.01 -10.55 -2.82
CA PHE A 47 6.72 -9.95 -1.69
C PHE A 47 7.21 -11.02 -0.70
N LYS A 48 6.36 -12.00 -0.37
CA LYS A 48 6.73 -13.08 0.53
C LYS A 48 7.96 -13.83 0.00
N GLU A 49 7.93 -14.27 -1.24
CA GLU A 49 8.98 -15.13 -1.81
C GLU A 49 10.27 -14.36 -2.14
N GLU A 50 10.16 -13.13 -2.64
CA GLU A 50 11.31 -12.36 -3.12
C GLU A 50 11.94 -11.45 -2.06
N VAL A 51 11.20 -11.15 -0.99
CA VAL A 51 11.62 -10.22 0.06
C VAL A 51 11.57 -10.88 1.43
N ALA A 52 10.38 -11.29 1.88
CA ALA A 52 10.19 -11.72 3.27
C ALA A 52 10.97 -12.99 3.62
N ASP A 53 10.85 -14.03 2.79
CA ASP A 53 11.50 -15.32 3.00
C ASP A 53 13.03 -15.21 2.87
N LYS A 54 13.53 -14.26 2.06
CA LYS A 54 14.96 -14.07 1.80
C LYS A 54 15.65 -13.19 2.85
N TYR A 55 14.93 -12.22 3.43
CA TYR A 55 15.55 -11.15 4.22
C TYR A 55 14.90 -10.91 5.61
N GLY A 56 13.82 -11.63 5.94
CA GLY A 56 13.05 -11.53 7.19
C GLY A 56 11.61 -11.08 6.94
N GLU A 57 10.67 -11.48 7.80
CA GLU A 57 9.25 -11.15 7.66
C GLU A 57 9.02 -9.63 7.69
N VAL A 58 8.55 -9.06 6.58
CA VAL A 58 8.14 -7.66 6.50
C VAL A 58 6.79 -7.60 5.81
N LEU A 59 5.81 -6.92 6.39
CA LEU A 59 4.53 -6.65 5.73
C LEU A 59 3.98 -5.34 6.32
N ILE A 60 3.66 -4.32 5.53
CA ILE A 60 3.53 -2.93 6.05
C ILE A 60 2.08 -2.55 6.39
N VAL A 61 1.83 -2.09 7.62
CA VAL A 61 0.52 -1.58 8.12
C VAL A 61 0.89 -0.18 8.53
N LEU A 62 0.15 0.77 7.99
CA LEU A 62 0.23 2.14 8.45
C LEU A 62 -0.61 2.27 9.72
N GLY A 63 0.08 2.39 10.86
CA GLY A 63 -0.50 2.89 12.12
C GLY A 63 -0.78 4.39 12.09
N ILE A 64 -1.44 4.90 11.04
CA ILE A 64 -1.71 6.34 10.87
C ILE A 64 -3.05 6.77 11.49
N PHE A 65 -3.95 5.84 11.82
CA PHE A 65 -5.27 6.21 12.36
C PHE A 65 -5.25 6.73 13.81
N HIS A 66 -4.13 6.61 14.54
CA HIS A 66 -4.03 7.04 15.94
C HIS A 66 -3.22 8.33 16.16
N LEU A 67 -2.64 8.91 15.10
CA LEU A 67 -1.75 10.06 15.26
C LEU A 67 -2.46 11.39 14.93
N ARG A 68 -2.92 12.01 16.03
CA ARG A 68 -3.20 13.45 16.24
C ARG A 68 -4.51 14.04 15.68
N MET A 69 -5.44 14.32 16.59
CA MET A 69 -6.55 15.29 16.44
C MET A 69 -6.02 16.70 16.70
N PRO A 70 -6.46 17.76 15.98
CA PRO A 70 -7.78 17.90 15.35
C PRO A 70 -7.83 17.79 13.79
N ASN A 71 -6.70 17.66 13.09
CA ASN A 71 -6.63 17.66 11.62
C ASN A 71 -6.44 16.27 10.99
N SER A 72 -6.83 15.20 11.69
CA SER A 72 -6.58 13.83 11.25
C SER A 72 -7.33 13.49 9.96
N ILE A 73 -6.71 12.64 9.13
CA ILE A 73 -7.34 12.10 7.93
C ILE A 73 -8.61 11.30 8.30
N ALA A 74 -8.66 10.69 9.48
CA ALA A 74 -9.83 10.01 10.02
C ALA A 74 -11.05 10.94 10.18
N ARG A 75 -10.85 12.21 10.57
CA ARG A 75 -11.95 13.20 10.59
C ARG A 75 -12.43 13.55 9.19
N LYS A 76 -11.50 13.74 8.24
CA LYS A 76 -11.83 14.07 6.84
C LYS A 76 -12.48 12.90 6.09
N VAL A 77 -12.17 11.67 6.48
CA VAL A 77 -12.75 10.43 5.96
C VAL A 77 -14.16 10.19 6.51
N ARG A 78 -14.41 10.52 7.78
CA ARG A 78 -15.75 10.46 8.41
C ARG A 78 -16.80 11.27 7.65
N ASP A 79 -16.39 12.40 7.08
CA ASP A 79 -17.29 13.38 6.47
C ASP A 79 -17.53 13.12 4.95
N ASN A 80 -17.12 11.96 4.40
CA ASN A 80 -17.27 11.63 2.97
C ASN A 80 -17.56 10.12 2.74
N PRO A 81 -18.21 9.73 1.62
CA PRO A 81 -19.53 9.11 1.48
C PRO A 81 -19.68 7.67 2.04
N GLN A 82 -20.93 7.15 2.04
CA GLN A 82 -21.38 5.85 2.61
C GLN A 82 -20.52 4.60 2.36
N TRP A 83 -19.63 4.60 1.37
CA TRP A 83 -18.76 3.48 1.03
C TRP A 83 -17.53 3.34 1.95
N PHE A 84 -17.29 4.31 2.85
CA PHE A 84 -16.22 4.28 3.86
C PHE A 84 -16.79 4.31 5.28
N ARG A 85 -17.82 3.49 5.56
CA ARG A 85 -18.34 3.30 6.93
C ARG A 85 -17.35 2.46 7.73
N LEU A 86 -16.43 3.14 8.43
CA LEU A 86 -15.78 2.57 9.61
C LEU A 86 -16.84 2.57 10.71
N GLU A 87 -17.37 1.40 11.08
CA GLU A 87 -18.22 1.29 12.27
C GLU A 87 -17.44 1.81 13.47
N GLN A 88 -18.03 2.74 14.22
CA GLN A 88 -17.32 3.50 15.27
C GLN A 88 -16.84 2.60 16.42
N ASP A 89 -17.49 1.44 16.58
CA ASP A 89 -17.29 0.52 17.69
C ASP A 89 -16.47 -0.73 17.28
N VAL A 90 -16.15 -0.86 15.99
CA VAL A 90 -15.44 -2.02 15.43
C VAL A 90 -14.18 -1.56 14.72
N ASN A 91 -13.02 -1.95 15.26
CA ASN A 91 -11.78 -1.82 14.53
C ASN A 91 -11.68 -2.94 13.49
N THR A 92 -12.14 -2.67 12.28
CA THR A 92 -12.09 -3.61 11.15
C THR A 92 -10.67 -4.08 10.83
N PHE A 93 -9.63 -3.32 11.19
CA PHE A 93 -8.23 -3.72 10.99
C PHE A 93 -7.74 -4.79 11.96
N ASN A 94 -8.54 -5.20 12.95
CA ASN A 94 -8.21 -6.32 13.85
C ASN A 94 -9.04 -7.57 13.54
N ASP A 95 -9.75 -7.58 12.42
CA ASP A 95 -10.53 -8.72 11.94
C ASP A 95 -9.62 -9.71 11.17
N PRO A 96 -9.49 -10.98 11.63
CA PRO A 96 -8.72 -11.99 10.92
C PRO A 96 -9.20 -12.27 9.49
N GLU A 97 -10.51 -12.13 9.22
CA GLU A 97 -11.05 -12.30 7.88
C GLU A 97 -10.59 -11.17 6.95
N LEU A 98 -10.47 -9.96 7.49
CA LEU A 98 -9.92 -8.84 6.74
C LEU A 98 -8.42 -9.04 6.48
N HIS A 99 -7.65 -9.56 7.44
CA HIS A 99 -6.22 -9.86 7.26
C HIS A 99 -5.96 -10.90 6.17
N ALA A 100 -6.89 -11.83 5.94
CA ALA A 100 -6.78 -12.81 4.87
C ALA A 100 -6.91 -12.18 3.46
N MET A 101 -7.46 -10.96 3.37
CA MET A 101 -7.54 -10.24 2.10
C MET A 101 -6.19 -9.60 1.74
N GLU A 102 -5.71 -9.86 0.53
CA GLU A 102 -4.58 -9.12 -0.04
C GLU A 102 -4.98 -7.67 -0.37
N GLN A 103 -4.78 -6.78 0.61
CA GLN A 103 -4.91 -5.33 0.45
C GLN A 103 -3.63 -4.63 0.91
N VAL A 104 -2.70 -4.49 -0.03
CA VAL A 104 -1.35 -3.96 0.23
C VAL A 104 -1.31 -2.46 0.51
N ALA A 105 -2.41 -1.73 0.35
CA ALA A 105 -2.46 -0.32 0.73
C ALA A 105 -2.56 -0.12 2.25
N ALA A 106 -3.10 -1.09 2.99
CA ALA A 106 -3.55 -0.82 4.37
C ALA A 106 -3.45 -1.98 5.38
N LEU A 107 -3.23 -3.24 4.96
CA LEU A 107 -3.40 -4.40 5.85
C LEU A 107 -2.11 -5.15 6.27
N GLY A 108 -0.91 -4.70 5.91
CA GLY A 108 0.29 -5.51 6.14
C GLY A 108 0.84 -5.51 7.58
N ILE A 109 1.09 -6.59 8.29
CA ILE A 109 1.50 -6.49 9.71
C ILE A 109 3.02 -6.67 9.87
N THR A 110 3.73 -5.74 10.54
CA THR A 110 5.19 -5.85 10.78
C THR A 110 5.63 -5.28 12.13
N LYS A 111 6.86 -5.60 12.52
CA LYS A 111 7.58 -5.04 13.67
C LYS A 111 8.47 -3.89 13.20
N ALA A 112 8.69 -2.90 14.07
CA ALA A 112 9.54 -1.75 13.76
C ALA A 112 10.95 -2.13 13.28
N ARG A 113 11.56 -3.16 13.88
CA ARG A 113 12.89 -3.67 13.51
C ARG A 113 12.94 -4.23 12.08
N ASP A 114 11.87 -4.91 11.66
CA ASP A 114 11.84 -5.59 10.37
C ASP A 114 11.59 -4.55 9.26
N LEU A 115 10.76 -3.53 9.54
CA LEU A 115 10.61 -2.37 8.68
C LEU A 115 11.95 -1.60 8.53
N ALA A 116 12.66 -1.34 9.63
CA ALA A 116 13.96 -0.68 9.57
C ALA A 116 14.98 -1.47 8.73
N ARG A 117 15.00 -2.80 8.89
CA ARG A 117 15.83 -3.70 8.10
C ARG A 117 15.49 -3.63 6.61
N LEU A 118 14.21 -3.61 6.23
CA LEU A 118 13.79 -3.46 4.83
C LEU A 118 14.37 -2.19 4.21
N PHE A 119 14.28 -1.05 4.90
CA PHE A 119 14.86 0.20 4.43
C PHE A 119 16.39 0.16 4.35
N SER A 120 17.08 -0.48 5.30
CA SER A 120 18.54 -0.68 5.22
C SER A 120 18.94 -1.43 3.95
N LEU A 121 18.26 -2.53 3.65
CA LEU A 121 18.52 -3.36 2.46
C LEU A 121 18.25 -2.60 1.15
N MET A 122 17.23 -1.73 1.12
CA MET A 122 16.99 -0.83 -0.01
C MET A 122 18.15 0.15 -0.21
N LEU A 123 18.64 0.78 0.87
CA LEU A 123 19.76 1.74 0.83
C LEU A 123 21.11 1.08 0.45
N GLU A 124 21.29 -0.17 0.87
CA GLU A 124 22.44 -1.00 0.49
C GLU A 124 22.38 -1.49 -0.97
N GLY A 125 21.25 -1.29 -1.66
CA GLY A 125 21.06 -1.67 -3.05
C GLY A 125 20.82 -3.16 -3.27
N LYS A 126 20.28 -3.87 -2.26
CA LYS A 126 20.00 -5.32 -2.33
C LYS A 126 18.80 -5.67 -3.20
N PHE A 127 17.82 -4.77 -3.31
CA PHE A 127 16.62 -4.98 -4.13
C PHE A 127 16.71 -4.36 -5.53
N PHE A 128 17.34 -3.20 -5.63
CA PHE A 128 17.51 -2.46 -6.87
C PHE A 128 18.76 -1.61 -6.77
N SER A 129 19.36 -1.29 -7.92
CA SER A 129 20.57 -0.46 -7.96
C SER A 129 20.30 0.93 -7.39
N LYS A 130 21.34 1.59 -6.86
CA LYS A 130 21.24 2.97 -6.38
C LYS A 130 20.73 3.92 -7.46
N VAL A 131 21.08 3.66 -8.73
CA VAL A 131 20.57 4.43 -9.88
C VAL A 131 19.06 4.33 -9.99
N ILE A 132 18.49 3.12 -9.93
CA ILE A 132 17.04 2.91 -9.97
C ILE A 132 16.37 3.57 -8.75
N TRP A 133 16.96 3.44 -7.56
CA TRP A 133 16.45 4.09 -6.35
C TRP A 133 16.36 5.62 -6.50
N PHE A 134 17.41 6.25 -7.01
CA PHE A 134 17.40 7.70 -7.27
C PHE A 134 16.36 8.09 -8.32
N LEU A 135 16.19 7.32 -9.39
CA LEU A 135 15.16 7.59 -10.39
C LEU A 135 13.74 7.53 -9.81
N ILE A 136 13.46 6.57 -8.93
CA ILE A 136 12.18 6.46 -8.24
C ILE A 136 11.94 7.69 -7.35
N LEU A 137 12.95 8.12 -6.59
CA LEU A 137 12.82 9.31 -5.73
C LEU A 137 12.65 10.60 -6.53
N LEU A 138 13.35 10.76 -7.66
CA LEU A 138 13.26 11.95 -8.50
C LEU A 138 11.90 12.10 -9.19
N GLN A 139 11.17 11.01 -9.43
CA GLN A 139 9.78 11.09 -9.89
C GLN A 139 8.84 11.75 -8.89
N LEU A 140 9.21 11.84 -7.60
CA LEU A 140 8.42 12.52 -6.57
C LEU A 140 8.59 14.06 -6.58
N TYR A 141 9.49 14.59 -7.41
CA TYR A 141 9.83 16.03 -7.46
C TYR A 141 9.44 16.71 -8.79
N ARG A 142 8.63 16.05 -9.63
CA ARG A 142 8.02 16.66 -10.82
C ARG A 142 6.54 16.93 -10.57
#